data_AF-A0A2N7F7T2-F1
#
_entry.id   AF-A0A2N7F7T2-F1
#
_cell.length_a   1.000
_cell.length_b   1.000
_cell.length_c   1.000
_cell.angle_alpha   90.00
_cell.angle_beta   90.00
_cell.angle_gamma   90.00
#
_symmetry.space_group_name_H-M   'P 1'
#
loop_
_entity.id
_entity.type
_entity.pdbx_description
1 polymer ?
#
loop_
_entity_poly.entity_id
_entity_poly.type
_entity_poly.pdbx_seq_one_letter_code
_entity_poly.pdbx_strand_id
1 'polypeptide(L)'
;MSATDVRRAVSQALLEGDAWPPSLPEFVNMGREELVDIDEAFTRMLRCEPKGDIEYWASQEVGFVCRGQLSEREARAKHRKALKKYAEKAKAGSLPARSTMRLADKSNVKPINEITRPDPNKFNKNSVFARVAAMGARA
;
A
#
# COMPACT_ATOMS: atom_id res chain seq x y z
N MET A 1 -13.45 -23.25 16.74
CA MET A 1 -12.24 -23.22 15.91
C MET A 1 -12.58 -23.76 14.54
N SER A 2 -12.37 -22.94 13.52
CA SER A 2 -12.48 -23.31 12.12
C SER A 2 -11.23 -24.06 11.66
N ALA A 3 -11.30 -24.76 10.51
CA ALA A 3 -10.15 -25.45 9.93
C ALA A 3 -8.99 -24.50 9.56
N THR A 4 -9.27 -23.21 9.33
CA THR A 4 -8.24 -22.19 9.11
C THR A 4 -7.49 -21.85 10.39
N ASP A 5 -8.18 -21.79 11.53
CA ASP A 5 -7.56 -21.52 12.84
C ASP A 5 -6.62 -22.65 13.25
N VAL A 6 -7.02 -23.90 12.98
CA VAL A 6 -6.19 -25.09 13.24
C VAL A 6 -4.93 -25.08 12.39
N ARG A 7 -5.05 -24.78 11.09
CA ARG A 7 -3.88 -24.68 10.20
C ARG A 7 -2.92 -23.59 10.65
N ARG A 8 -3.44 -22.44 11.07
CA ARG A 8 -2.64 -21.32 11.59
C ARG A 8 -1.90 -21.71 12.86
N ALA A 9 -2.58 -22.32 13.82
CA ALA A 9 -1.98 -22.78 15.08
C ALA A 9 -0.88 -23.82 14.86
N VAL A 10 -1.10 -24.77 13.96
CA VAL A 10 -0.11 -25.80 13.60
C VAL A 10 1.10 -25.16 12.93
N SER A 11 0.90 -24.27 11.95
CA SER A 11 1.99 -23.54 11.31
C SER A 11 2.81 -22.75 12.33
N GLN A 12 2.16 -22.07 13.27
CA GLN A 12 2.87 -21.31 14.30
C GLN A 12 3.68 -22.20 15.24
N ALA A 13 3.07 -23.27 15.76
CA ALA A 13 3.74 -24.20 16.68
C ALA A 13 4.94 -24.90 16.04
N LEU A 14 4.86 -25.29 14.77
CA LEU A 14 5.98 -25.87 14.02
C LEU A 14 7.13 -24.88 13.78
N LEU A 15 6.84 -23.57 13.81
CA LEU A 15 7.82 -22.53 13.52
C LEU A 15 8.47 -21.93 14.76
N GLU A 16 7.83 -22.01 15.94
CA GLU A 16 8.30 -21.42 17.20
C GLU A 16 9.07 -22.42 18.10
N GLY A 17 9.11 -23.70 17.75
CA GLY A 17 10.25 -24.60 18.05
C GLY A 17 10.52 -25.05 19.49
N ASP A 18 9.94 -24.46 20.52
CA ASP A 18 10.41 -24.73 21.90
C ASP A 18 9.73 -25.92 22.61
N ALA A 19 8.47 -26.26 22.29
CA ALA A 19 7.81 -27.47 22.83
C ALA A 19 6.66 -27.95 21.92
N TRP A 20 6.75 -29.20 21.44
CA TRP A 20 5.69 -29.87 20.70
C TRP A 20 5.23 -31.15 21.42
N PRO A 21 3.92 -31.40 21.56
CA PRO A 21 2.82 -30.49 21.25
C PRO A 21 2.60 -29.43 22.35
N PRO A 22 2.14 -28.22 22.00
CA PRO A 22 1.73 -27.21 22.98
C PRO A 22 0.51 -27.67 23.79
N SER A 23 0.27 -27.04 24.94
CA SER A 23 -0.96 -27.31 25.70
C SER A 23 -2.21 -26.84 24.91
N LEU A 24 -3.36 -27.46 25.15
CA LEU A 24 -4.62 -27.08 24.46
C LEU A 24 -4.95 -25.57 24.57
N PRO A 25 -4.82 -24.90 25.72
CA PRO A 25 -5.03 -23.46 25.83
C PRO A 25 -4.04 -22.65 24.99
N GLU A 26 -2.76 -23.03 24.99
CA GLU A 26 -1.72 -22.39 24.17
C GLU A 26 -2.01 -22.57 22.68
N PHE A 27 -2.38 -23.78 22.26
CA PHE A 27 -2.74 -24.10 20.89
C PHE A 27 -3.95 -23.29 20.41
N VAL A 28 -4.98 -23.15 21.25
CA VAL A 28 -6.15 -22.32 20.94
C VAL A 28 -5.77 -20.85 20.83
N ASN A 29 -4.87 -20.36 21.68
CA ASN A 29 -4.38 -18.98 21.62
C ASN A 29 -3.53 -18.71 20.37
N MET A 30 -2.72 -19.67 19.92
CA MET A 30 -2.00 -19.60 18.64
C MET A 30 -2.95 -19.53 17.43
N GLY A 31 -4.12 -20.17 17.52
CA GLY A 31 -5.11 -20.17 16.44
C GLY A 31 -6.03 -18.94 16.36
N ARG A 32 -6.04 -18.05 17.36
CA ARG A 32 -6.97 -16.91 17.41
C ARG A 32 -6.59 -15.78 16.42
N GLU A 33 -7.62 -15.06 15.97
CA GLU A 33 -7.66 -14.08 14.87
C GLU A 33 -6.61 -12.95 14.87
N GLU A 34 -5.92 -12.70 15.97
CA GLU A 34 -4.92 -11.61 16.07
C GLU A 34 -3.64 -11.86 15.28
N LEU A 35 -3.41 -13.08 14.80
CA LEU A 35 -2.18 -13.44 14.09
C LEU A 35 -2.45 -13.55 12.59
N VAL A 36 -1.89 -12.60 11.84
CA VAL A 36 -1.82 -12.63 10.38
C VAL A 36 -1.23 -13.97 9.92
N ASP A 37 -1.92 -14.68 9.02
CA ASP A 37 -1.36 -15.87 8.37
C ASP A 37 -0.12 -15.45 7.57
N ILE A 38 1.07 -15.87 8.05
CA ILE A 38 2.36 -15.40 7.53
C ILE A 38 2.55 -15.83 6.07
N ASP A 39 2.14 -17.06 5.74
CA ASP A 39 2.36 -17.63 4.42
C ASP A 39 1.38 -17.03 3.41
N GLU A 40 0.11 -16.88 3.80
CA GLU A 40 -0.89 -16.22 2.96
C GLU A 40 -0.55 -14.73 2.76
N ALA A 41 -0.11 -14.03 3.82
CA ALA A 41 0.34 -12.64 3.73
C ALA A 41 1.57 -12.49 2.83
N PHE A 42 2.49 -13.46 2.83
CA PHE A 42 3.62 -13.46 1.90
C PHE A 42 3.15 -13.59 0.45
N THR A 43 2.20 -14.49 0.17
CA THR A 43 1.60 -14.61 -1.16
C THR A 43 0.91 -13.32 -1.60
N ARG A 44 0.18 -12.65 -0.69
CA ARG A 44 -0.45 -11.35 -0.96
C ARG A 44 0.57 -10.24 -1.22
N MET A 45 1.67 -10.21 -0.45
CA MET A 45 2.78 -9.26 -0.67
C MET A 45 3.40 -9.43 -2.06
N LEU A 46 3.57 -10.65 -2.55
CA LEU A 46 4.06 -10.91 -3.91
C LEU A 46 3.11 -10.36 -4.98
N ARG A 47 1.80 -10.41 -4.73
CA ARG A 47 0.75 -9.88 -5.62
C ARG A 47 0.49 -8.38 -5.47
N CYS A 48 1.19 -7.71 -4.55
CA CYS A 48 0.92 -6.31 -4.18
C CYS A 48 -0.49 -6.06 -3.62
N GLU A 49 -1.08 -7.07 -2.97
CA GLU A 49 -2.43 -7.02 -2.39
C GLU A 49 -2.42 -7.20 -0.85
N PRO A 50 -1.65 -6.39 -0.08
CA PRO A 50 -1.59 -6.55 1.38
C PRO A 50 -2.94 -6.27 2.04
N LYS A 51 -3.31 -7.08 3.03
CA LYS A 51 -4.55 -6.95 3.79
C LYS A 51 -4.30 -6.29 5.14
N GLY A 52 -4.95 -5.15 5.38
CA GLY A 52 -4.82 -4.41 6.65
C GLY A 52 -3.48 -3.68 6.80
N ASP A 53 -3.32 -2.99 7.93
CA ASP A 53 -2.21 -2.04 8.14
C ASP A 53 -0.87 -2.73 8.40
N ILE A 54 -0.91 -3.87 9.10
CA ILE A 54 0.29 -4.65 9.43
C ILE A 54 0.96 -5.16 8.15
N GLU A 55 0.19 -5.83 7.28
CA GLU A 55 0.70 -6.35 6.00
C GLU A 55 1.13 -5.20 5.07
N TYR A 56 0.40 -4.07 5.09
CA TYR A 56 0.75 -2.91 4.29
C TYR A 56 2.14 -2.39 4.65
N TRP A 57 2.41 -2.12 5.93
CA TRP A 57 3.70 -1.60 6.37
C TRP A 57 4.83 -2.61 6.22
N ALA A 58 4.56 -3.90 6.49
CA ALA A 58 5.53 -4.96 6.21
C ALA A 58 5.89 -5.01 4.71
N SER A 59 4.89 -4.92 3.83
CA SER A 59 5.09 -4.93 2.38
C SER A 59 5.85 -3.69 1.87
N GLN A 60 5.63 -2.52 2.48
CA GLN A 60 6.39 -1.31 2.15
C GLN A 60 7.87 -1.44 2.54
N GLU A 61 8.17 -2.04 3.69
CA GLU A 61 9.55 -2.18 4.18
C GLU A 61 10.35 -3.21 3.37
N VAL A 62 9.77 -4.37 3.07
CA VAL A 62 10.53 -5.51 2.50
C VAL A 62 10.10 -5.93 1.09
N GLY A 63 8.97 -5.44 0.58
CA GLY A 63 8.34 -5.98 -0.63
C GLY A 63 9.21 -5.90 -1.89
N PHE A 64 9.96 -4.81 -2.07
CA PHE A 64 10.87 -4.68 -3.22
C PHE A 64 11.97 -5.75 -3.20
N VAL A 65 12.64 -5.89 -2.06
CA VAL A 65 13.77 -6.82 -1.89
C VAL A 65 13.27 -8.27 -1.98
N CYS A 66 12.14 -8.58 -1.33
CA CYS A 66 11.56 -9.91 -1.35
C CYS A 66 11.04 -10.35 -2.73
N ARG A 67 10.65 -9.43 -3.62
CA ARG A 67 10.20 -9.76 -4.99
C ARG A 67 11.34 -9.89 -5.98
N GLY A 68 12.44 -9.16 -5.81
CA GLY A 68 13.45 -9.00 -6.87
C GLY A 68 14.87 -9.46 -6.55
N GLN A 69 15.24 -9.62 -5.28
CA GLN A 69 16.67 -9.73 -4.90
C GLN A 69 17.03 -10.95 -4.04
N LEU A 70 16.05 -11.61 -3.41
CA LEU A 70 16.29 -12.70 -2.46
C LEU A 70 15.77 -14.03 -2.99
N SER A 71 16.39 -15.13 -2.53
CA SER A 71 15.82 -16.46 -2.71
C SER A 71 14.50 -16.59 -1.94
N GLU A 72 13.61 -17.47 -2.37
CA GLU A 72 12.27 -17.61 -1.79
C GLU A 72 12.31 -17.89 -0.27
N ARG A 73 13.27 -18.70 0.18
CA ARG A 73 13.48 -19.01 1.60
C ARG A 73 13.88 -17.78 2.41
N GLU A 74 14.82 -16.99 1.90
CA GLU A 74 15.30 -15.77 2.56
C GLU A 74 14.23 -14.67 2.54
N ALA A 75 13.49 -14.56 1.44
CA ALA A 75 12.38 -13.64 1.29
C ALA A 75 11.27 -13.93 2.32
N ARG A 76 10.89 -15.20 2.50
CA ARG A 76 9.93 -15.62 3.54
C ARG A 76 10.41 -15.27 4.94
N ALA A 77 11.67 -15.55 5.26
CA ALA A 77 12.24 -15.24 6.57
C ALA A 77 12.25 -13.73 6.85
N LYS A 78 12.60 -12.91 5.84
CA LYS A 78 12.63 -11.45 5.97
C LYS A 78 11.23 -10.85 6.11
N HIS A 79 10.27 -11.34 5.32
CA HIS A 79 8.87 -10.95 5.42
C HIS A 79 8.27 -11.31 6.78
N ARG A 80 8.56 -12.50 7.30
CA ARG A 80 8.13 -12.92 8.64
C ARG A 80 8.63 -11.98 9.73
N LYS A 81 9.90 -11.58 9.69
CA LYS A 81 10.47 -10.62 10.66
C LYS A 81 9.75 -9.27 10.59
N ALA A 82 9.46 -8.77 9.39
CA ALA A 82 8.73 -7.52 9.19
C ALA A 82 7.29 -7.61 9.72
N LEU A 83 6.57 -8.71 9.44
CA LEU A 83 5.22 -8.93 9.97
C LEU A 83 5.19 -8.96 11.50
N LYS A 84 6.12 -9.69 12.15
CA LYS A 84 6.21 -9.72 13.62
C LYS A 84 6.43 -8.32 14.20
N LYS A 85 7.38 -7.56 13.63
CA LYS A 85 7.67 -6.17 14.01
C LYS A 85 6.44 -5.26 13.92
N TYR A 86 5.66 -5.34 12.84
CA TYR A 86 4.47 -4.49 12.69
C TYR A 86 3.26 -4.99 13.49
N ALA A 87 3.16 -6.30 13.75
CA ALA A 87 2.17 -6.85 14.66
C ALA A 87 2.40 -6.37 16.10
N GLU A 88 3.65 -6.33 16.56
CA GLU A 88 4.00 -5.77 17.87
C GLU A 88 3.68 -4.27 17.96
N LYS A 89 3.98 -3.50 16.90
CA LYS A 89 3.60 -2.08 16.83
C LYS A 89 2.09 -1.87 16.85
N ALA A 90 1.33 -2.77 16.23
CA ALA A 90 -0.14 -2.75 16.27
C ALA A 90 -0.67 -2.98 17.68
N LYS A 91 -0.13 -3.99 18.37
CA LYS A 91 -0.45 -4.27 19.79
C LYS A 91 -0.10 -3.08 20.70
N ALA A 92 0.99 -2.37 20.40
CA ALA A 92 1.40 -1.16 21.11
C ALA A 92 0.64 0.11 20.70
N GLY A 93 -0.27 0.06 19.71
CA GLY A 93 -0.99 1.23 19.20
C GLY A 93 -0.12 2.26 18.47
N SER A 94 1.11 1.90 18.09
CA SER A 94 2.11 2.79 17.47
C SER A 94 2.29 2.54 15.97
N LEU A 95 1.28 1.96 15.31
CA LEU A 95 1.29 1.78 13.86
C LEU A 95 1.33 3.15 13.17
N PRO A 96 2.23 3.36 12.19
CA PRO A 96 2.23 4.59 11.44
C PRO A 96 0.89 4.74 10.69
N ALA A 97 0.30 5.93 10.73
CA ALA A 97 -0.89 6.22 9.94
C ALA A 97 -0.54 6.06 8.45
N ARG A 98 -1.40 5.38 7.67
CA ARG A 98 -1.22 5.30 6.22
C ARG A 98 -1.16 6.73 5.69
N SER A 99 0.02 7.13 5.23
CA SER A 99 0.17 8.41 4.54
C SER A 99 -0.63 8.29 3.25
N THR A 100 -1.88 8.72 3.27
CA THR A 100 -2.56 9.12 2.05
C THR A 100 -1.86 10.41 1.63
N MET A 101 -0.73 10.29 0.92
CA MET A 101 -0.28 11.35 0.03
C MET A 101 -1.39 11.51 -1.01
N ARG A 102 -2.46 12.21 -0.63
CA ARG A 102 -3.33 12.86 -1.61
C ARG A 102 -2.38 13.79 -2.32
N LEU A 103 -2.08 13.51 -3.59
CA LEU A 103 -1.40 14.50 -4.41
C LEU A 103 -2.23 15.77 -4.27
N ALA A 104 -1.64 16.81 -3.68
CA ALA A 104 -2.31 18.08 -3.58
C ALA A 104 -2.67 18.49 -5.00
N ASP A 105 -3.95 18.77 -5.24
CA ASP A 105 -4.39 19.27 -6.53
C ASP A 105 -3.71 20.61 -6.76
N LYS A 106 -2.70 20.64 -7.63
CA LYS A 106 -1.96 21.85 -8.00
C LYS A 106 -2.65 22.60 -9.14
N SER A 107 -3.86 22.19 -9.54
CA SER A 107 -4.60 22.90 -10.57
C SER A 107 -4.98 24.29 -10.04
N ASN A 108 -4.29 25.31 -10.55
CA ASN A 108 -4.71 26.70 -10.36
C ASN A 108 -5.82 27.00 -11.38
N VAL A 109 -7.01 26.45 -11.14
CA VAL A 109 -8.19 26.69 -11.96
C VAL A 109 -8.67 28.11 -11.66
N LYS A 110 -8.17 29.08 -12.44
CA LYS A 110 -8.68 30.45 -12.36
C LYS A 110 -10.13 30.48 -12.87
N PRO A 111 -11.07 31.13 -12.16
CA PRO A 111 -12.43 31.29 -12.64
C PRO A 111 -12.44 32.02 -13.98
N ILE A 112 -13.37 31.68 -14.86
CA ILE A 112 -13.48 32.23 -16.24
C ILE A 112 -13.44 33.78 -16.26
N ASN A 113 -13.93 34.42 -15.20
CA ASN A 113 -13.98 35.88 -15.06
C ASN A 113 -12.60 36.54 -14.88
N GLU A 114 -11.58 35.78 -14.44
CA GLU A 114 -10.20 36.25 -14.27
C GLU A 114 -9.31 35.99 -15.48
N ILE A 115 -9.86 35.32 -16.52
CA ILE A 115 -9.14 35.04 -17.75
C ILE A 115 -9.24 36.27 -18.65
N THR A 116 -8.23 37.14 -18.59
CA THR A 116 -8.09 38.24 -19.56
C THR A 116 -7.85 37.66 -20.94
N ARG A 117 -8.74 37.95 -21.90
CA ARG A 117 -8.53 37.59 -23.31
C ARG A 117 -7.22 38.23 -23.79
N PRO A 118 -6.32 37.46 -24.44
CA PRO A 118 -5.12 38.03 -25.02
C PRO A 118 -5.48 39.07 -26.09
N ASP A 119 -4.70 40.16 -26.15
CA ASP A 119 -4.84 41.19 -27.19
C ASP A 119 -4.63 40.57 -28.59
N PRO A 120 -5.60 40.70 -29.52
CA PRO A 120 -5.50 40.24 -30.89
C PRO A 120 -4.21 40.60 -31.63
N ASN A 121 -3.61 41.75 -31.30
CA ASN A 121 -2.39 42.23 -31.96
C ASN A 121 -1.13 41.44 -31.56
N LYS A 122 -1.20 40.63 -30.51
CA LYS A 122 -0.09 39.77 -30.06
C LYS A 122 -0.03 38.44 -30.80
N PHE A 123 -1.03 38.10 -31.61
CA PHE A 123 -0.99 36.89 -32.42
C PHE A 123 -0.12 37.09 -33.66
N ASN A 124 0.67 36.07 -34.01
CA ASN A 124 1.43 36.07 -35.26
C ASN A 124 0.48 36.25 -36.46
N LYS A 125 0.80 37.16 -37.39
CA LYS A 125 -0.05 37.60 -38.49
C LYS A 125 -0.60 36.44 -39.36
N ASN A 126 0.16 35.35 -39.50
CA ASN A 126 -0.23 34.19 -40.31
C ASN A 126 -0.91 33.06 -39.50
N SER A 127 -1.13 33.28 -38.20
CA SER A 127 -1.72 32.28 -37.31
C SER A 127 -3.22 32.14 -37.51
N VAL A 128 -3.75 30.95 -37.24
CA VAL A 128 -5.20 30.70 -37.12
C VAL A 128 -5.81 31.64 -36.08
N PHE A 129 -5.10 31.92 -34.98
CA PHE A 129 -5.58 32.80 -33.91
C PHE A 129 -5.78 34.25 -34.39
N ALA A 130 -4.89 34.77 -35.25
CA ALA A 130 -5.03 36.11 -35.82
C ALA A 130 -6.24 36.21 -36.77
N ARG A 131 -6.48 35.17 -37.59
CA ARG A 131 -7.64 35.11 -38.49
C ARG A 131 -8.96 35.03 -37.73
N VAL A 132 -9.03 34.21 -36.68
CA VAL A 132 -10.22 34.08 -35.82
C VAL A 132 -10.50 35.36 -35.04
N ALA A 133 -9.46 36.01 -34.50
CA ALA A 133 -9.61 37.29 -33.82
C ALA A 133 -10.10 38.40 -34.78
N ALA A 134 -9.60 38.43 -36.02
CA ALA A 134 -10.07 39.36 -37.05
C ALA A 134 -11.52 39.10 -37.51
N MET A 135 -11.97 37.84 -37.49
CA MET A 135 -13.38 37.49 -37.75
C MET A 135 -14.30 37.95 -36.63
N GLY A 136 -13.89 37.78 -35.37
CA GLY A 136 -14.66 38.23 -34.20
C GLY A 136 -14.78 39.75 -34.07
N ALA A 137 -13.89 40.53 -34.70
CA ALA A 137 -13.95 41.99 -34.71
C ALA A 137 -14.91 42.57 -35.78
N ARG A 138 -15.42 41.74 -36.70
CA ARG A 138 -16.33 42.15 -37.79
C ARG A 138 -17.80 41.83 -37.52
N ALA A 139 -18.10 41.11 -36.44
CA ALA A 139 -19.45 40.82 -35.97
C ALA A 139 -19.89 41.88 -34.95
#